data_AF-A0A3N5TZX6-F1
#
_entry.id   AF-A0A3N5TZX6-F1
#
_cell.length_a   1.000
_cell.length_b   1.000
_cell.length_c   1.000
_cell.angle_alpha   90.00
_cell.angle_beta   90.00
_cell.angle_gamma   90.00
#
_symmetry.space_group_name_H-M   'P 1'
#
loop_
_entity.id
_entity.type
_entity.pdbx_description
1 polymer ?
#
loop_
_entity_poly.entity_id
_entity_poly.type
_entity_poly.pdbx_seq_one_letter_code
_entity_poly.pdbx_strand_id
1 'polypeptide(L)' 'MKTKPRGSKDPDILSSGEALRRAARRALEIGLQTGTSVFVLRDGKIVDLTKQKPARSMEKGR' A
#
# COMPACT_ATOMS: atom_id res chain seq x y z
N MET A 1 -22.62 -28.50 -4.37
CA MET A 1 -21.38 -27.99 -5.00
C MET A 1 -20.39 -27.66 -3.88
N LYS A 2 -19.22 -28.29 -3.82
CA LYS A 2 -18.20 -27.99 -2.78
C LYS A 2 -17.41 -26.74 -3.21
N THR A 3 -17.50 -25.65 -2.44
CA THR A 3 -16.72 -24.43 -2.65
C THR A 3 -15.29 -24.67 -2.17
N LYS A 4 -14.31 -24.64 -3.10
CA LYS A 4 -12.89 -24.74 -2.76
C LYS A 4 -12.48 -23.48 -1.97
N PRO A 5 -11.79 -23.59 -0.82
CA PRO A 5 -11.33 -22.41 -0.09
C PRO A 5 -10.40 -21.60 -1.01
N ARG A 6 -10.75 -20.34 -1.26
CA ARG A 6 -9.94 -19.43 -2.08
C ARG A 6 -8.82 -18.88 -1.21
N GLY A 7 -7.69 -19.58 -1.20
CA GLY A 7 -6.48 -19.15 -0.51
C GLY A 7 -5.37 -20.19 -0.72
N SER A 8 -4.17 -19.72 -1.05
CA SER A 8 -3.00 -20.60 -0.99
C SER A 8 -2.72 -20.97 0.46
N LYS A 9 -2.41 -22.24 0.72
CA LYS A 9 -1.92 -22.70 2.03
C LYS A 9 -0.39 -22.62 2.13
N ASP A 10 0.25 -22.20 1.05
CA ASP A 10 1.69 -22.06 0.95
C ASP A 10 2.15 -20.94 1.91
N PRO A 11 3.06 -21.24 2.85
CA PRO A 11 3.50 -20.28 3.87
C PRO A 11 4.21 -19.05 3.27
N ASP A 12 4.88 -19.20 2.13
CA ASP A 12 5.52 -18.09 1.43
C ASP A 12 4.46 -17.18 0.79
N ILE A 13 3.41 -17.76 0.21
CA ILE A 13 2.28 -16.98 -0.30
C ILE A 13 1.53 -16.28 0.83
N LEU A 14 1.37 -16.93 1.99
CA LEU A 14 0.73 -16.32 3.16
C LEU A 14 1.53 -15.13 3.72
N SER A 15 2.87 -15.22 3.72
CA SER A 15 3.76 -14.15 4.20
C SER A 15 4.03 -13.04 3.17
N SER A 16 3.77 -13.31 1.88
CA SER A 16 4.00 -12.37 0.77
C SER A 16 3.31 -11.02 0.96
N GLY A 17 2.11 -10.99 1.55
CA GLY A 17 1.37 -9.76 1.79
C GLY A 17 2.09 -8.79 2.74
N GLU A 18 2.70 -9.32 3.81
CA GLU A 18 3.49 -8.50 4.75
C GLU A 18 4.79 -8.03 4.13
N ALA A 19 5.46 -8.89 3.35
CA ALA A 19 6.64 -8.52 2.58
C ALA A 19 6.33 -7.37 1.61
N LEU A 20 5.22 -7.47 0.87
CA LEU A 20 4.78 -6.43 -0.06
C LEU A 20 4.47 -5.10 0.66
N ARG A 21 3.80 -5.13 1.82
CA ARG A 21 3.54 -3.93 2.62
C ARG A 21 4.82 -3.25 3.09
N ARG A 22 5.82 -4.04 3.51
CA ARG A 22 7.14 -3.52 3.91
C ARG A 22 7.85 -2.88 2.72
N ALA A 23 7.89 -3.57 1.58
CA ALA A 23 8.50 -3.06 0.35
C ALA A 23 7.84 -1.75 -0.11
N ALA A 24 6.51 -1.69 -0.14
CA ALA A 24 5.77 -0.49 -0.53
C ALA A 24 6.07 0.71 0.38
N ARG A 25 6.16 0.48 1.70
CA ARG A 25 6.51 1.54 2.66
C ARG A 25 7.92 2.08 2.43
N ARG A 26 8.89 1.19 2.21
CA ARG A 26 10.28 1.58 1.91
C ARG A 26 10.39 2.34 0.59
N ALA A 27 9.69 1.91 -0.44
CA ALA A 27 9.66 2.61 -1.72
C ALA A 27 9.14 4.06 -1.57
N LEU A 28 8.10 4.25 -0.75
CA LEU A 28 7.59 5.59 -0.44
C LEU A 28 8.59 6.43 0.37
N GLU A 29 9.20 5.87 1.41
CA GLU A 29 10.26 6.54 2.19
C GLU A 29 11.40 7.01 1.29
N ILE A 30 11.93 6.11 0.46
CA ILE A 30 13.03 6.41 -0.46
C ILE A 30 12.60 7.47 -1.47
N GLY A 31 11.43 7.32 -2.09
CA GLY A 31 10.92 8.28 -3.06
C GLY A 31 10.76 9.69 -2.49
N LEU A 32 10.29 9.80 -1.24
CA LEU A 32 10.23 11.07 -0.52
C LEU A 32 11.62 11.66 -0.24
N GLN A 33 12.59 10.82 0.14
CA GLN A 33 13.96 11.25 0.43
C GLN A 33 14.72 11.69 -0.83
N THR A 34 14.53 11.01 -1.95
CA THR A 34 15.27 11.25 -3.20
C THR A 34 14.55 12.17 -4.17
N GLY A 35 13.32 12.60 -3.86
CA GLY A 35 12.47 13.35 -4.78
C GLY A 35 12.00 12.51 -5.98
N THR A 36 12.01 11.18 -5.86
CA THR A 36 11.51 10.26 -6.89
C THR A 36 10.03 10.00 -6.68
N SER A 37 9.19 10.34 -7.67
CA SER A 37 7.74 10.12 -7.61
C SER A 37 7.37 8.63 -7.45
N VAL A 38 6.37 8.35 -6.62
CA VAL A 38 5.84 7.01 -6.36
C VAL A 38 4.36 6.99 -6.73
N PHE A 39 4.02 6.28 -7.82
CA PHE A 39 2.66 6.23 -8.33
C PHE A 39 1.94 4.96 -7.93
N VAL A 40 0.65 5.06 -7.59
CA VAL A 40 -0.24 3.91 -7.35
C VAL A 40 -1.54 4.07 -8.11
N LEU A 41 -2.16 2.95 -8.47
CA LEU A 41 -3.53 2.92 -8.95
C LEU A 41 -4.48 2.85 -7.74
N ARG A 42 -5.25 3.91 -7.51
CA ARG A 42 -6.27 3.99 -6.45
C ARG A 42 -7.58 4.45 -7.09
N ASP A 43 -8.65 3.67 -6.91
CA ASP A 43 -9.98 3.97 -7.44
C ASP A 43 -10.00 4.27 -8.95
N GLY A 44 -9.24 3.48 -9.72
CA GLY A 44 -9.10 3.65 -11.17
C GLY A 44 -8.26 4.85 -11.61
N LYS A 45 -7.62 5.57 -10.67
CA LYS A 45 -6.79 6.75 -10.95
C LYS A 45 -5.34 6.52 -10.56
N ILE A 46 -4.42 7.05 -11.36
CA ILE A 46 -2.99 7.08 -11.02
C ILE A 46 -2.77 8.25 -10.05
N VAL A 47 -2.22 7.96 -8.88
CA VAL A 47 -1.99 8.94 -7.82
C VAL A 47 -0.51 8.94 -7.44
N ASP A 48 0.10 10.13 -7.43
CA ASP A 48 1.45 10.32 -6.87
C ASP A 48 1.38 10.39 -5.34
N LEU A 49 1.92 9.39 -4.66
CA LEU A 49 1.97 9.33 -3.20
C LEU A 49 2.93 10.36 -2.60
N THR A 50 3.97 10.77 -3.32
CA THR A 50 4.97 11.73 -2.81
C THR A 50 4.44 13.16 -2.75
N LYS A 51 3.37 13.43 -3.50
CA LYS A 51 2.70 14.75 -3.56
C LYS A 51 1.43 14.81 -2.70
N GLN A 52 1.01 13.71 -2.10
CA GLN A 52 -0.12 13.73 -1.18
C GLN A 52 0.32 14.39 0.13
N LYS A 53 -0.29 15.54 0.46
CA LYS A 53 -0.24 16.03 1.83
C LYS A 53 -0.88 14.96 2.71
N PRO A 54 -0.27 14.59 3.86
CA PRO A 54 -0.99 13.77 4.82
C PRO A 54 -2.30 14.49 5.06
N ALA A 55 -3.43 13.80 4.81
CA ALA A 55 -4.73 14.35 5.12
C ALA A 55 -4.61 14.85 6.55
N ARG A 56 -4.65 16.17 6.72
CA ARG A 56 -4.56 16.82 8.03
C ARG A 56 -5.53 16.02 8.87
N SER A 57 -5.00 15.30 9.86
CA SER A 57 -5.77 14.56 10.84
C SER A 57 -6.98 15.41 11.11
N MET A 58 -8.17 14.94 10.72
CA MET A 58 -9.41 15.61 11.09
C MET A 58 -9.33 15.74 12.61
N GLU A 59 -9.03 16.97 13.03
CA GLU A 59 -8.90 17.37 14.40
C GLU A 59 -10.28 17.21 15.02
N LYS A 60 -10.29 16.51 16.16
CA LYS A 60 -11.45 16.14 16.98
C LYS A 60 -12.43 17.30 17.21
N GLY A 61 -13.72 16.98 17.33
CA GLY A 61 -14.60 17.69 18.28
C GLY A 61 -16.01 18.03 17.81
N ARG A 62 -16.98 17.14 18.11
CA ARG A 62 -18.20 17.38 18.92
C ARG A 62 -19.16 16.20 18.78
#